data_AF-A0A7C0VUB7-F1
#
_entry.id   AF-A0A7C0VUB7-F1
#
_cell.length_a   1.000
_cell.length_b   1.000
_cell.length_c   1.000
_cell.angle_alpha   90.00
_cell.angle_beta   90.00
_cell.angle_gamma   90.00
#
_symmetry.space_group_name_H-M   'P 1'
#
loop_
_entity.id
_entity.type
_entity.pdbx_description
1 polymer ?
#
loop_
_entity_poly.entity_id
_entity_poly.type
_entity_poly.pdbx_seq_one_letter_code
_entity_poly.pdbx_strand_id
1 'polypeptide(L)'
;VGLSNLQFVNLNNARNLFILGISLFAGLSFPAHFSANPIKGGVLANIAQTILTTGMAVSALFAIVLDNLLPGATREERGLTVWEKEATPEAWEEAEREWAQMKEGEEAKLKGFERVQK
;
A
#
# COMPACT_ATOMS: atom_id res chain seq x y z
N VAL A 1 3.06 -6.39 -9.71
CA VAL A 1 3.06 -6.52 -8.23
C VAL A 1 1.80 -5.95 -7.59
N GLY A 2 1.43 -4.67 -7.80
CA GLY A 2 0.22 -4.09 -7.17
C GLY A 2 -1.11 -4.69 -7.62
N LEU A 3 -1.35 -4.78 -8.94
CA LEU A 3 -2.60 -5.36 -9.48
C LEU A 3 -2.81 -6.83 -9.11
N SER A 4 -1.73 -7.60 -8.99
CA SER A 4 -1.79 -9.02 -8.59
C SER A 4 -2.39 -9.19 -7.20
N ASN A 5 -2.19 -8.24 -6.28
CA ASN A 5 -2.79 -8.30 -4.95
C ASN A 5 -4.30 -8.06 -4.96
N LEU A 6 -4.85 -7.45 -6.01
CA LEU A 6 -6.30 -7.29 -6.15
C LEU A 6 -7.02 -8.63 -6.41
N GLN A 7 -6.29 -9.70 -6.74
CA GLN A 7 -6.87 -11.04 -6.86
C GLN A 7 -7.49 -11.54 -5.54
N PHE A 8 -7.08 -10.96 -4.40
CA PHE A 8 -7.59 -11.28 -3.08
C PHE A 8 -8.79 -10.41 -2.68
N VAL A 9 -9.16 -9.40 -3.48
CA VAL A 9 -10.26 -8.46 -3.22
C VAL A 9 -11.46 -8.84 -4.08
N ASN A 10 -12.68 -8.77 -3.51
CA ASN A 10 -13.90 -8.99 -4.29
C ASN A 10 -14.19 -7.77 -5.18
N LEU A 11 -13.89 -7.87 -6.48
CA LEU A 11 -14.14 -6.82 -7.47
C LEU A 11 -15.57 -6.82 -8.06
N ASN A 12 -16.40 -7.81 -7.72
CA ASN A 12 -17.84 -7.75 -8.02
C ASN A 12 -18.59 -6.85 -7.02
N ASN A 13 -17.98 -6.54 -5.87
CA ASN A 13 -18.52 -5.56 -4.94
C ASN A 13 -18.29 -4.14 -5.51
N ALA A 14 -19.39 -3.45 -5.83
CA ALA A 14 -19.36 -2.12 -6.45
C ALA A 14 -18.60 -1.08 -5.61
N ARG A 15 -18.63 -1.19 -4.27
CA ARG A 15 -17.89 -0.30 -3.37
C ARG A 15 -16.38 -0.49 -3.52
N ASN A 16 -15.90 -1.73 -3.63
CA ASN A 16 -14.47 -1.99 -3.82
C ASN A 16 -13.98 -1.52 -5.21
N LEU A 17 -14.77 -1.78 -6.25
CA LEU A 17 -14.45 -1.32 -7.61
C LEU A 17 -14.45 0.21 -7.71
N PHE A 18 -15.39 0.87 -7.03
CA PHE A 18 -15.43 2.34 -6.93
C PHE A 18 -14.16 2.90 -6.27
N ILE A 19 -13.73 2.33 -5.14
CA ILE A 19 -12.52 2.77 -4.44
C ILE A 19 -11.28 2.57 -5.31
N LEU A 20 -11.17 1.43 -5.99
CA LEU A 20 -10.08 1.17 -6.92
C LEU A 20 -10.02 2.23 -8.03
N GLY A 21 -11.17 2.54 -8.64
CA GLY A 21 -11.28 3.55 -9.68
C GLY A 21 -10.85 4.93 -9.19
N ILE A 22 -11.45 5.42 -8.09
CA ILE A 22 -11.14 6.74 -7.53
C ILE A 22 -9.67 6.84 -7.14
N SER A 23 -9.11 5.81 -6.50
CA SER A 23 -7.72 5.82 -6.04
C SER A 23 -6.75 5.86 -7.20
N LEU A 24 -7.00 5.08 -8.27
CA LEU A 24 -6.18 5.08 -9.48
C LEU A 24 -6.22 6.45 -10.17
N PHE A 25 -7.40 7.04 -10.36
CA PHE A 25 -7.54 8.35 -10.97
C PHE A 25 -6.92 9.45 -10.11
N ALA A 26 -7.10 9.41 -8.79
CA ALA A 26 -6.46 10.37 -7.88
C ALA A 26 -4.94 10.32 -7.98
N GLY A 27 -4.35 9.11 -8.05
CA GLY A 27 -2.92 8.90 -8.25
C GLY A 27 -2.35 9.44 -9.57
N LEU A 28 -3.21 9.79 -10.54
CA LEU A 28 -2.82 10.47 -11.77
C LEU A 28 -3.12 11.97 -11.71
N SER A 29 -4.31 12.33 -11.23
CA SER A 29 -4.81 13.71 -11.23
C SER A 29 -4.08 14.61 -10.24
N PHE A 30 -3.81 14.14 -9.01
CA PHE A 30 -3.15 14.96 -7.99
C PHE A 30 -1.70 15.25 -8.34
N PRO A 31 -0.87 14.24 -8.73
CA PRO A 31 0.48 14.54 -9.19
C PRO A 31 0.52 15.52 -10.35
N ALA A 32 -0.39 15.38 -11.33
CA ALA A 32 -0.48 16.34 -12.44
C ALA A 32 -0.82 17.76 -11.95
N HIS A 33 -1.82 17.90 -11.07
CA HIS A 33 -2.22 19.19 -10.53
C HIS A 33 -1.12 19.88 -9.72
N PHE A 34 -0.51 19.16 -8.77
CA PHE A 34 0.49 19.71 -7.86
C PHE A 34 1.87 19.83 -8.50
N SER A 35 2.15 19.15 -9.61
CA SER A 35 3.31 19.43 -10.45
C SER A 35 3.14 20.74 -11.23
N ALA A 36 1.94 20.99 -11.75
CA ALA A 36 1.63 22.24 -12.46
C ALA A 36 1.47 23.44 -11.50
N ASN A 37 1.00 23.20 -10.28
CA ASN A 37 0.77 24.20 -9.25
C ASN A 37 1.50 23.83 -7.95
N PRO A 38 2.83 24.02 -7.88
CA PRO A 38 3.59 23.67 -6.69
C PRO A 38 3.13 24.45 -5.46
N ILE A 39 3.03 23.76 -4.33
CA ILE A 39 2.74 24.35 -3.03
C ILE A 39 3.95 25.18 -2.61
N LYS A 40 3.73 26.47 -2.36
CA LYS A 40 4.77 27.40 -1.93
C LYS A 40 4.76 27.51 -0.41
N GLY A 41 5.93 27.46 0.21
CA GLY A 41 6.07 27.64 1.66
C GLY A 41 7.37 27.06 2.21
N GLY A 42 7.36 26.76 3.51
CA GLY A 42 8.49 26.14 4.22
C GLY A 42 8.45 24.60 4.20
N VAL A 43 9.12 23.99 5.17
CA VAL A 43 9.31 22.52 5.25
C VAL A 43 8.00 21.74 5.12
N LEU A 44 6.91 22.18 5.76
CA LEU A 44 5.61 21.52 5.67
C LEU A 44 5.03 21.53 4.24
N ALA A 45 5.24 22.61 3.49
CA ALA A 45 4.83 22.69 2.08
C ALA A 45 5.62 21.70 1.23
N ASN A 46 6.93 21.54 1.49
CA ASN A 46 7.77 20.58 0.77
C ASN A 46 7.38 19.12 1.06
N ILE A 47 7.02 18.81 2.31
CA ILE A 47 6.50 17.49 2.69
C ILE A 47 5.19 17.21 1.96
N ALA A 48 4.24 18.16 2.02
CA ALA A 48 2.97 18.04 1.32
C ALA A 48 3.17 17.90 -0.20
N GLN A 49 4.05 18.70 -0.79
CA GLN A 49 4.39 18.65 -2.21
C GLN A 49 4.91 17.26 -2.61
N THR A 50 5.82 16.69 -1.81
CA THR A 50 6.38 15.35 -2.06
C THR A 50 5.29 14.28 -2.04
N ILE A 51 4.40 14.32 -1.05
CA ILE A 51 3.31 13.35 -0.93
C ILE A 51 2.36 13.47 -2.12
N LEU A 52 1.92 14.70 -2.44
CA LEU A 52 0.89 14.97 -3.45
C LEU A 52 1.38 14.79 -4.89
N THR A 53 2.70 14.81 -5.12
CA THR A 53 3.31 14.49 -6.41
C THR A 53 3.73 13.03 -6.56
N THR A 54 3.73 12.26 -5.47
CA THR A 54 4.03 10.82 -5.52
C THR A 54 2.75 10.04 -5.80
N GLY A 55 2.55 9.63 -7.06
CA GLY A 55 1.30 8.97 -7.47
C GLY A 55 0.93 7.73 -6.64
N MET A 56 1.91 6.90 -6.28
CA MET A 56 1.68 5.75 -5.38
C MET A 56 1.19 6.17 -4.00
N ALA A 57 1.77 7.23 -3.42
CA ALA A 57 1.36 7.73 -2.11
C ALA A 57 -0.06 8.29 -2.15
N VAL A 58 -0.41 9.06 -3.17
CA VAL A 58 -1.77 9.56 -3.37
C VAL A 58 -2.76 8.41 -3.53
N SER A 59 -2.48 7.45 -4.41
CA SER A 59 -3.36 6.28 -4.60
C SER A 59 -3.59 5.53 -3.29
N ALA A 60 -2.52 5.31 -2.51
CA ALA A 60 -2.62 4.64 -1.22
C ALA A 60 -3.46 5.43 -0.21
N LEU A 61 -3.27 6.75 -0.11
CA LEU A 61 -4.04 7.60 0.80
C LEU A 61 -5.53 7.55 0.48
N PHE A 62 -5.91 7.69 -0.79
CA PHE A 62 -7.31 7.61 -1.20
C PHE A 62 -7.90 6.22 -0.96
N ALA A 63 -7.14 5.16 -1.31
CA ALA A 63 -7.59 3.79 -1.08
C ALA A 63 -7.84 3.54 0.41
N ILE A 64 -6.88 3.88 1.28
CA ILE A 64 -6.98 3.67 2.73
C ILE A 64 -8.12 4.49 3.33
N VAL A 65 -8.22 5.78 2.99
CA VAL A 65 -9.26 6.66 3.55
C VAL A 65 -10.64 6.16 3.16
N LEU A 66 -10.87 5.88 1.87
CA LEU A 66 -12.16 5.40 1.40
C LEU A 66 -12.47 3.99 1.90
N ASP A 67 -11.46 3.14 2.04
CA ASP A 67 -11.61 1.78 2.53
C ASP A 67 -12.03 1.70 4.01
N ASN A 68 -11.76 2.76 4.79
CA ASN A 68 -12.23 2.86 6.17
C ASN A 68 -13.50 3.70 6.32
N LEU A 69 -13.73 4.65 5.41
CA LEU A 69 -14.89 5.54 5.47
C LEU A 69 -16.18 4.89 4.92
N LEU A 70 -16.08 4.12 3.84
CA LEU A 70 -17.23 3.58 3.14
C LEU A 70 -17.64 2.20 3.69
N PRO A 71 -18.88 2.01 4.15
CA PRO A 71 -19.39 0.69 4.55
C PRO A 71 -19.70 -0.19 3.33
N GLY A 72 -20.13 -1.43 3.57
CA GLY A 72 -20.66 -2.31 2.52
C GLY A 72 -19.66 -3.31 1.93
N ALA A 73 -18.56 -3.58 2.64
CA ALA A 73 -17.68 -4.72 2.35
C ALA A 73 -17.29 -5.44 3.63
N THR A 74 -17.29 -6.77 3.62
CA THR A 74 -16.76 -7.57 4.74
C THR A 74 -15.23 -7.59 4.76
N ARG A 75 -14.62 -8.14 5.82
CA ARG A 75 -13.16 -8.29 5.89
C ARG A 75 -12.62 -9.20 4.78
N GLU A 76 -13.37 -10.25 4.47
CA GLU A 76 -13.06 -11.21 3.41
C GLU A 76 -13.12 -10.53 2.03
N GLU A 77 -14.15 -9.72 1.78
CA GLU A 77 -14.28 -8.99 0.52
C GLU A 77 -13.19 -7.95 0.30
N ARG A 78 -12.63 -7.40 1.38
CA ARG A 78 -11.45 -6.52 1.37
C ARG A 78 -10.12 -7.27 1.21
N GLY A 79 -10.16 -8.61 1.23
CA GLY A 79 -8.97 -9.47 1.15
C GLY A 79 -8.15 -9.58 2.43
N LEU A 80 -8.62 -9.03 3.56
CA LEU A 80 -7.85 -8.96 4.80
C LEU A 80 -7.60 -10.34 5.42
N THR A 81 -8.54 -11.27 5.27
CA THR A 81 -8.43 -12.62 5.84
C THR A 81 -7.35 -13.47 5.18
N VAL A 82 -6.93 -13.13 3.95
CA VAL A 82 -5.77 -13.79 3.30
C VAL A 82 -4.48 -13.36 3.98
N TRP A 83 -4.31 -12.05 4.20
CA TRP A 83 -3.13 -11.48 4.83
C TRP A 83 -3.00 -11.86 6.31
N GLU A 84 -4.11 -12.00 7.03
CA GLU A 84 -4.12 -12.45 8.43
C GLU A 84 -3.58 -13.88 8.60
N LYS A 85 -3.80 -14.77 7.63
CA LYS A 85 -3.29 -16.15 7.68
C LYS A 85 -1.77 -16.22 7.51
N GLU A 86 -1.19 -15.23 6.85
CA GLU A 86 0.26 -15.17 6.63
C GLU A 86 0.97 -14.46 7.79
N ALA A 87 0.26 -13.62 8.55
CA ALA A 87 0.79 -12.83 9.66
C ALA A 87 0.49 -13.45 11.03
N THR A 88 0.66 -14.78 11.19
CA THR A 88 0.40 -15.45 12.47
C THR A 88 1.51 -15.18 13.49
N PRO A 89 1.23 -15.17 14.80
CA PRO A 89 2.25 -15.01 15.84
C PRO A 89 3.40 -16.01 15.71
N GLU A 90 3.11 -17.27 15.34
CA GLU A 90 4.15 -18.27 15.12
C GLU A 90 5.05 -17.89 13.93
N ALA A 91 4.49 -17.34 12.86
CA ALA A 91 5.26 -16.86 11.71
C ALA A 91 6.17 -15.67 12.09
N TRP A 92 5.70 -14.78 12.98
CA TRP A 92 6.52 -13.70 13.52
C TRP A 92 7.65 -14.22 14.42
N GLU A 93 7.36 -15.16 15.32
CA GLU A 93 8.37 -15.77 16.20
C GLU A 93 9.42 -16.58 15.42
N GLU A 94 9.00 -17.30 14.37
CA GLU A 94 9.93 -17.98 13.46
C GLU A 94 10.81 -16.98 12.71
N ALA A 95 10.21 -15.93 12.15
CA ALA A 95 10.96 -14.88 11.47
C ALA A 95 11.97 -14.18 12.39
N GLU A 96 11.59 -13.84 13.62
CA GLU A 96 12.50 -13.23 14.60
C GLU A 96 13.65 -14.17 14.99
N ARG A 97 13.37 -15.47 15.15
CA ARG A 97 14.38 -16.50 15.44
C ARG A 97 15.36 -16.68 14.29
N GLU A 98 14.87 -16.70 13.06
CA GLU A 98 15.70 -16.77 11.87
C GLU A 98 16.58 -15.52 11.75
N TRP A 99 15.99 -14.32 11.89
CA TRP A 99 16.72 -13.05 11.83
C TRP A 99 17.80 -12.92 12.90
N ALA A 100 17.52 -13.33 14.14
CA ALA A 100 18.50 -13.30 15.23
C ALA A 100 19.72 -14.21 14.98
N GLN A 101 19.58 -15.22 14.12
CA GLN A 101 20.65 -16.16 13.78
C GLN A 101 21.39 -15.76 12.49
N MET A 102 20.89 -14.79 11.74
CA MET A 102 21.52 -14.34 10.50
C MET A 102 22.74 -13.45 10.78
N LYS A 103 23.80 -13.66 9.99
CA LYS A 103 24.94 -12.74 9.98
C LYS A 103 24.57 -11.51 9.16
N GLU A 104 25.11 -10.36 9.57
CA GLU A 104 24.92 -9.08 8.87
C GLU A 104 25.24 -9.25 7.37
N GLY A 105 24.27 -8.93 6.51
CA GLY A 105 24.37 -9.10 5.06
C GLY A 105 23.85 -10.42 4.48
N GLU A 106 23.53 -11.44 5.29
CA GLU A 106 22.81 -12.64 4.80
C GLU A 106 21.32 -12.41 4.61
N GLU A 107 20.79 -11.32 5.18
CA GLU A 107 19.40 -10.86 5.02
C GLU A 107 19.02 -10.70 3.54
N ALA A 108 19.99 -10.37 2.68
CA ALA A 108 19.79 -10.27 1.23
C ALA A 108 19.37 -11.60 0.56
N LYS A 109 19.60 -12.74 1.22
CA LYS A 109 19.20 -14.08 0.76
C LYS A 109 17.81 -14.48 1.25
N LEU A 110 17.18 -13.69 2.13
CA LEU A 110 15.83 -13.97 2.59
C LEU A 110 14.85 -13.96 1.41
N LYS A 111 13.95 -14.94 1.44
CA LYS A 111 12.97 -15.15 0.37
C LYS A 111 12.01 -13.96 0.30
N GLY A 112 12.29 -13.02 -0.59
CA GLY A 112 11.54 -11.76 -0.73
C GLY A 112 12.41 -10.50 -0.72
N PHE A 113 13.61 -10.54 -0.13
CA PHE A 113 14.56 -9.43 -0.09
C PHE A 113 15.14 -9.12 -1.48
N GLU A 114 15.36 -10.17 -2.29
CA GLU A 114 15.78 -10.08 -3.69
C GLU A 114 14.81 -9.29 -4.59
N ARG A 115 13.52 -9.18 -4.20
CA ARG A 115 12.51 -8.40 -4.92
C ARG A 115 12.51 -6.91 -4.58
N VAL A 116 13.22 -6.50 -3.53
CA VAL A 116 13.29 -5.11 -3.05
C VAL A 116 14.54 -4.39 -3.58
N GLN A 117 15.58 -5.13 -3.98
CA GLN A 117 16.86 -4.61 -4.50
C GLN A 117 16.89 -4.40 -6.03
N LYS A 118 15.81 -4.69 -6.75
CA LYS A 118 15.64 -4.40 -8.19
C LYS A 118 14.65 -3.26 -8.38
#